data_AF-A0A1W9RK31-F1
#
_entry.id   AF-A0A1W9RK31-F1
#
_cell.length_a   1.000
_cell.length_b   1.000
_cell.length_c   1.000
_cell.angle_alpha   90.00
_cell.angle_beta   90.00
_cell.angle_gamma   90.00
#
_symmetry.space_group_name_H-M   'P 1'
#
loop_
_entity.id
_entity.type
_entity.pdbx_description
1 polymer ?
#
loop_
_entity_poly.entity_id
_entity_poly.type
_entity_poly.pdbx_seq_one_letter_code
_entity_poly.pdbx_strand_id
1 'polypeptide(L)'
;MGELVVVAAGLLVVIIIYSMLGFNNALFLSEHSSNFALALAQTTAVWEEMKAIDFATILSNYTNYTFNITDKSGNNIGKGRVDIEDLGTWEKATNSTGWSGRYKHTSVVFDNKIWVMGGNSSGGLENDVWYSSDGVNWTQTTSSAPWSGRYAHTSVIFDNKMWVIGGYNGNFSNDTWYSSDGINWTQATSSAPWSGRFRHTSVVFDNKIWVMGGWDGWEEKNDVWYSSDGVNWTQATSSAPWSGRTDPASVVFDNKIWVMGGRGIGLKNDVWYSSNGVNWTQATSSAPWSARAQHTSVVFDNKIWMMGGGGGSYLNDVWYSSDGVNWTQATSSAPWSARAQHTSVVFDNKMWVMGGWDGSNKNDVWSSSGYHRLFKITITACWQEKNGRVIGEDTNLNGVIDPGEDTNGNGKIDSPVQIVTYLANKGFPQRVFYKE
;
A
#
# COMPACT_ATOMS: atom_id res chain seq x y z
N MET A 1 -68.07 -12.77 -52.09
CA MET A 1 -67.80 -13.62 -50.91
C MET A 1 -66.32 -13.97 -50.76
N GLY A 2 -65.58 -14.29 -51.83
CA GLY A 2 -64.15 -14.67 -51.72
C GLY A 2 -63.22 -13.61 -51.11
N GLU A 3 -63.35 -12.34 -51.51
CA GLU A 3 -62.46 -11.26 -51.00
C GLU A 3 -62.69 -10.93 -49.51
N LEU A 4 -63.95 -10.99 -49.05
CA LEU A 4 -64.29 -10.72 -47.64
C LEU A 4 -63.72 -11.77 -46.68
N VAL A 5 -63.63 -13.03 -47.14
CA VAL A 5 -63.07 -14.15 -46.36
C VAL A 5 -61.55 -14.05 -46.28
N VAL A 6 -60.88 -13.59 -47.35
CA VAL A 6 -59.41 -13.39 -47.35
C VAL A 6 -59.01 -12.23 -46.44
N VAL A 7 -59.76 -11.12 -46.45
CA VAL A 7 -59.52 -9.98 -45.55
C VAL A 7 -59.77 -10.36 -44.09
N ALA A 8 -60.84 -11.10 -43.79
CA ALA A 8 -61.14 -11.58 -42.44
C ALA A 8 -60.09 -12.59 -41.92
N ALA A 9 -59.61 -13.49 -42.77
CA ALA A 9 -58.53 -14.42 -42.44
C ALA A 9 -57.20 -13.67 -42.20
N GLY A 10 -56.88 -12.67 -43.01
CA GLY A 10 -55.70 -11.81 -42.82
C GLY A 10 -55.75 -11.04 -41.50
N LEU A 11 -56.91 -10.45 -41.17
CA LEU A 11 -57.10 -9.74 -39.90
C LEU A 11 -56.96 -10.66 -38.68
N LEU A 12 -57.50 -11.88 -38.77
CA LEU A 12 -57.39 -12.89 -37.72
C LEU A 12 -55.93 -13.34 -37.50
N VAL A 13 -55.18 -13.56 -38.58
CA VAL A 13 -53.74 -13.91 -38.51
C VAL A 13 -52.95 -12.78 -37.85
N VAL A 14 -53.22 -11.52 -38.21
CA VAL A 14 -52.57 -10.36 -37.57
C VAL A 14 -52.90 -10.28 -36.09
N ILE A 15 -54.16 -10.46 -35.70
CA ILE A 15 -54.58 -10.46 -34.28
C ILE A 15 -53.90 -11.59 -33.52
N ILE A 16 -53.80 -12.79 -34.09
CA ILE A 16 -53.13 -13.95 -33.50
C ILE A 16 -51.61 -13.69 -33.33
N ILE A 17 -50.95 -13.07 -34.30
CA ILE A 17 -49.54 -12.70 -34.21
C ILE A 17 -49.30 -11.69 -33.09
N TYR A 18 -50.09 -10.61 -33.02
CA TYR A 18 -49.95 -9.58 -31.98
C TYR A 18 -50.29 -10.11 -30.57
N SER A 19 -51.27 -11.00 -30.45
CA SER A 19 -51.60 -11.63 -29.16
C SER A 19 -50.55 -12.64 -28.72
N MET A 20 -49.96 -13.41 -29.64
CA MET A 20 -48.79 -14.26 -29.33
C MET A 20 -47.55 -13.44 -28.96
N LEU A 21 -47.29 -12.32 -29.63
CA LEU A 21 -46.22 -11.38 -29.27
C LEU A 21 -46.44 -10.79 -27.87
N GLY A 22 -47.67 -10.36 -27.56
CA GLY A 22 -48.05 -9.86 -26.24
C GLY A 22 -47.90 -10.90 -25.13
N PHE A 23 -48.32 -12.15 -25.40
CA PHE A 23 -48.18 -13.26 -24.46
C PHE A 23 -46.71 -13.66 -24.22
N ASN A 24 -45.90 -13.71 -25.28
CA ASN A 24 -44.46 -13.98 -25.17
C ASN A 24 -43.74 -12.88 -24.38
N ASN A 25 -44.10 -11.61 -24.58
CA ASN A 25 -43.55 -10.50 -23.79
C ASN A 25 -43.95 -10.60 -22.31
N ALA A 26 -45.19 -10.99 -22.00
CA ALA A 26 -45.65 -11.17 -20.62
C ALA A 26 -44.94 -12.35 -19.92
N LEU A 27 -44.75 -13.47 -20.63
CA LEU A 27 -43.98 -14.61 -20.13
C LEU A 27 -42.52 -14.24 -19.88
N PHE A 28 -41.91 -13.49 -20.79
CA PHE A 28 -40.54 -13.00 -20.66
C PHE A 28 -40.38 -12.10 -19.41
N LEU A 29 -41.28 -11.13 -19.22
CA LEU A 29 -41.26 -10.25 -18.05
C LEU A 29 -41.47 -11.02 -16.74
N SER A 30 -42.32 -12.05 -16.75
CA SER A 30 -42.56 -12.92 -15.60
C SER A 30 -41.32 -13.75 -15.24
N GLU A 31 -40.66 -14.34 -16.24
CA GLU A 31 -39.42 -15.09 -16.05
C GLU A 31 -38.28 -14.19 -15.57
N HIS A 32 -38.06 -13.06 -16.23
CA HIS A 32 -37.05 -12.08 -15.85
C HIS A 32 -37.22 -11.64 -14.40
N SER A 33 -38.45 -11.27 -14.02
CA SER A 33 -38.77 -10.87 -12.64
C SER A 33 -38.54 -12.02 -11.63
N SER A 34 -38.87 -13.26 -12.01
CA SER A 34 -38.63 -14.43 -11.17
C SER A 34 -37.15 -14.73 -10.98
N ASN A 35 -36.36 -14.73 -12.06
CA ASN A 35 -34.92 -15.01 -12.00
C ASN A 35 -34.17 -13.90 -11.28
N PHE A 36 -34.56 -12.64 -11.47
CA PHE A 36 -34.04 -11.51 -10.70
C PHE A 36 -34.27 -11.71 -9.19
N ALA A 37 -35.49 -12.08 -8.79
CA ALA A 37 -35.81 -12.32 -7.38
C ALA A 37 -35.02 -13.50 -6.80
N LEU A 38 -34.81 -14.56 -7.58
CA LEU A 38 -34.00 -15.72 -7.18
C LEU A 38 -32.51 -15.37 -7.03
N ALA A 39 -31.96 -14.62 -7.98
CA ALA A 39 -30.58 -14.15 -7.93
C ALA A 39 -30.37 -13.24 -6.71
N LEU A 40 -31.28 -12.30 -6.46
CA LEU A 40 -31.23 -11.42 -5.29
C LEU A 40 -31.36 -12.18 -3.97
N ALA A 41 -32.24 -13.18 -3.89
CA ALA A 41 -32.40 -13.99 -2.69
C ALA A 41 -31.13 -14.81 -2.38
N GLN A 42 -30.50 -15.39 -3.40
CA GLN A 42 -29.29 -16.20 -3.23
C GLN A 42 -28.06 -15.35 -2.93
N THR A 43 -27.91 -14.17 -3.55
CA THR A 43 -26.84 -13.22 -3.17
C THR A 43 -27.02 -12.70 -1.75
N THR A 44 -28.27 -12.47 -1.33
CA THR A 44 -28.59 -12.09 0.05
C THR A 44 -28.24 -13.21 1.02
N ALA A 45 -28.54 -14.47 0.69
CA ALA A 45 -28.18 -15.62 1.53
C ALA A 45 -26.66 -15.71 1.76
N VAL A 46 -25.85 -15.55 0.71
CA VAL A 46 -24.39 -15.50 0.82
C VAL A 46 -23.94 -14.35 1.73
N TRP A 47 -24.54 -13.17 1.62
CA TRP A 47 -24.25 -12.07 2.54
C TRP A 47 -24.59 -12.40 4.00
N GLU A 48 -25.74 -13.03 4.25
CA GLU A 48 -26.13 -13.45 5.59
C GLU A 48 -25.16 -14.47 6.19
N GLU A 49 -24.66 -15.42 5.39
CA GLU A 49 -23.61 -16.36 5.80
C GLU A 49 -22.31 -15.64 6.17
N MET A 50 -21.85 -14.72 5.32
CA MET A 50 -20.64 -13.93 5.58
C MET A 50 -20.76 -13.12 6.88
N LYS A 51 -21.93 -12.55 7.18
CA LYS A 51 -22.17 -11.80 8.43
C LYS A 51 -22.10 -12.67 9.69
N ALA A 52 -22.25 -13.98 9.57
CA ALA A 52 -22.32 -14.89 10.70
C ALA A 52 -20.94 -15.43 11.15
N ILE A 53 -19.87 -15.11 10.41
CA ILE A 53 -18.52 -15.63 10.65
C ILE A 53 -17.51 -14.51 10.94
N ASP A 54 -16.33 -14.88 11.44
CA ASP A 54 -15.27 -13.93 11.75
C ASP A 54 -14.57 -13.39 10.48
N PHE A 55 -13.93 -12.25 10.65
CA PHE A 55 -13.35 -11.50 9.54
C PHE A 55 -12.22 -12.24 8.80
N ALA A 56 -11.39 -13.02 9.52
CA ALA A 56 -10.31 -13.78 8.87
C ALA A 56 -10.89 -14.90 8.01
N THR A 57 -11.92 -15.58 8.51
CA THR A 57 -12.64 -16.64 7.78
C THR A 57 -13.37 -16.09 6.55
N ILE A 58 -13.91 -14.86 6.61
CA ILE A 58 -14.48 -14.19 5.44
C ILE A 58 -13.41 -14.05 4.35
N LEU A 59 -12.23 -13.50 4.69
CA LEU A 59 -11.16 -13.34 3.71
C LEU A 59 -10.66 -14.70 3.16
N SER A 60 -10.50 -15.72 4.01
CA SER A 60 -10.00 -17.02 3.53
C SER A 60 -10.99 -17.74 2.63
N ASN A 61 -12.29 -17.65 2.92
CA ASN A 61 -13.30 -18.47 2.26
C ASN A 61 -13.99 -17.75 1.11
N TYR A 62 -14.08 -16.41 1.18
CA TYR A 62 -14.88 -15.62 0.25
C TYR A 62 -14.07 -14.78 -0.75
N THR A 63 -12.74 -14.70 -0.63
CA THR A 63 -11.90 -14.09 -1.67
C THR A 63 -12.01 -14.88 -2.97
N ASN A 64 -12.52 -14.23 -4.04
CA ASN A 64 -12.82 -14.83 -5.34
C ASN A 64 -13.82 -15.99 -5.28
N TYR A 65 -14.66 -16.02 -4.24
CA TYR A 65 -15.67 -17.07 -4.10
C TYR A 65 -16.77 -16.92 -5.14
N THR A 66 -17.17 -18.06 -5.72
CA THR A 66 -18.28 -18.12 -6.66
C THR A 66 -19.31 -19.14 -6.19
N PHE A 67 -20.57 -18.90 -6.54
CA PHE A 67 -21.68 -19.78 -6.20
C PHE A 67 -22.63 -19.90 -7.40
N ASN A 68 -23.46 -20.94 -7.43
CA ASN A 68 -24.44 -21.11 -8.50
C ASN A 68 -25.72 -20.35 -8.18
N ILE A 69 -26.39 -19.83 -9.20
CA ILE A 69 -27.75 -19.31 -9.08
C ILE A 69 -28.67 -20.41 -9.58
N THR A 70 -29.53 -20.95 -8.71
CA THR A 70 -30.46 -22.02 -9.08
C THR A 70 -31.90 -21.55 -9.20
N ASP A 71 -32.64 -22.13 -10.14
CA ASP A 71 -34.09 -21.98 -10.21
C ASP A 71 -34.81 -22.78 -9.09
N LYS A 72 -36.14 -22.65 -9.02
CA LYS A 72 -36.96 -23.38 -8.03
C LYS A 72 -36.92 -24.91 -8.17
N SER A 73 -36.45 -25.42 -9.32
CA SER A 73 -36.30 -26.85 -9.59
C SER A 73 -34.89 -27.35 -9.29
N GLY A 74 -33.98 -26.46 -8.86
CA GLY A 74 -32.58 -26.77 -8.58
C GLY A 74 -31.66 -26.73 -9.80
N ASN A 75 -32.15 -26.28 -10.97
CA ASN A 75 -31.29 -26.16 -12.15
C ASN A 75 -30.38 -24.95 -12.00
N ASN A 76 -29.10 -25.10 -12.35
CA ASN A 76 -28.19 -23.96 -12.42
C ASN A 76 -28.56 -23.07 -13.61
N ILE A 77 -28.88 -21.82 -13.34
CA ILE A 77 -29.23 -20.80 -14.33
C ILE A 77 -28.22 -19.65 -14.37
N GLY A 78 -27.20 -19.65 -13.50
CA GLY A 78 -26.29 -18.52 -13.41
C GLY A 78 -25.15 -18.68 -12.42
N LYS A 79 -24.35 -17.63 -12.30
CA LYS A 79 -23.21 -17.59 -11.39
C LYS A 79 -23.22 -16.33 -10.55
N GLY A 80 -23.00 -16.52 -9.25
CA GLY A 80 -22.71 -15.46 -8.31
C GLY A 80 -21.23 -15.39 -7.99
N ARG A 81 -20.76 -14.20 -7.65
CA ARG A 81 -19.37 -13.91 -7.29
C ARG A 81 -19.32 -12.95 -6.10
N VAL A 82 -18.35 -13.17 -5.22
CA VAL A 82 -18.01 -12.25 -4.12
C VAL A 82 -16.67 -11.59 -4.43
N ASP A 83 -16.69 -10.27 -4.55
CA ASP A 83 -15.49 -9.43 -4.64
C ASP A 83 -15.28 -8.71 -3.32
N ILE A 84 -14.11 -8.88 -2.73
CA ILE A 84 -13.70 -8.20 -1.49
C ILE A 84 -12.57 -7.23 -1.84
N GLU A 85 -12.89 -5.95 -1.79
CA GLU A 85 -11.94 -4.86 -2.02
C GLU A 85 -11.50 -4.32 -0.66
N ASP A 86 -10.22 -4.49 -0.31
CA ASP A 86 -9.62 -3.79 0.83
C ASP A 86 -9.51 -2.32 0.48
N LEU A 87 -10.41 -1.50 1.02
CA LEU A 87 -10.38 -0.08 0.70
C LEU A 87 -9.19 0.60 1.34
N GLY A 88 -8.54 0.00 2.35
CA GLY A 88 -7.24 0.44 2.89
C GLY A 88 -7.09 1.95 3.02
N THR A 89 -8.18 2.66 3.35
CA THR A 89 -8.30 4.07 2.98
C THR A 89 -7.55 4.89 4.00
N TRP A 90 -6.34 5.27 3.65
CA TRP A 90 -5.56 6.25 4.40
C TRP A 90 -6.43 7.41 4.85
N GLU A 91 -6.37 7.74 6.13
CA GLU A 91 -7.01 8.90 6.72
C GLU A 91 -5.97 10.00 6.91
N LYS A 92 -6.37 11.25 6.68
CA LYS A 92 -5.51 12.38 7.00
C LYS A 92 -5.62 12.64 8.51
N ALA A 93 -4.60 12.22 9.26
CA ALA A 93 -4.53 12.37 10.70
C ALA A 93 -4.48 13.84 11.12
N THR A 94 -3.70 14.66 10.40
CA THR A 94 -3.72 16.13 10.59
C THR A 94 -3.34 16.87 9.30
N ASN A 95 -3.94 18.06 9.12
CA ASN A 95 -3.60 18.98 8.02
C ASN A 95 -2.30 19.75 8.26
N SER A 96 -1.87 19.89 9.52
CA SER A 96 -0.65 20.61 9.90
C SER A 96 -0.23 20.18 11.31
N THR A 97 1.05 19.90 11.47
CA THR A 97 1.66 19.34 12.68
C THR A 97 2.34 20.38 13.57
N GLY A 98 2.24 21.67 13.25
CA GLY A 98 2.98 22.72 13.95
C GLY A 98 4.47 22.83 13.55
N TRP A 99 5.13 21.74 13.12
CA TRP A 99 6.42 21.83 12.45
C TRP A 99 6.29 22.36 11.02
N SER A 100 7.31 23.10 10.58
CA SER A 100 7.40 23.68 9.24
C SER A 100 7.38 22.60 8.16
N GLY A 101 6.61 22.81 7.08
CA GLY A 101 6.61 21.91 5.93
C GLY A 101 8.03 21.63 5.46
N ARG A 102 8.37 20.35 5.27
CA ARG A 102 9.75 19.92 5.02
C ARG A 102 9.85 18.57 4.32
N TYR A 103 10.98 18.36 3.65
CA TYR A 103 11.35 17.10 3.00
C TYR A 103 12.72 16.62 3.47
N LYS A 104 13.03 15.34 3.23
CA LYS A 104 14.33 14.72 3.59
C LYS A 104 14.67 14.89 5.09
N HIS A 105 13.64 15.04 5.90
CA HIS A 105 13.71 14.82 7.34
C HIS A 105 13.72 13.31 7.61
N THR A 106 13.90 12.93 8.87
CA THR A 106 13.74 11.54 9.30
C THR A 106 12.61 11.40 10.30
N SER A 107 12.02 10.22 10.39
CA SER A 107 11.13 9.86 11.48
C SER A 107 11.41 8.45 11.99
N VAL A 108 11.20 8.26 13.29
CA VAL A 108 11.40 6.99 14.00
C VAL A 108 10.32 6.81 15.06
N VAL A 109 10.09 5.58 15.48
CA VAL A 109 9.18 5.28 16.60
C VAL A 109 10.01 4.85 17.79
N PHE A 110 9.88 5.57 18.90
CA PHE A 110 10.65 5.34 20.11
C PHE A 110 9.84 5.75 21.34
N ASP A 111 9.90 4.94 22.40
CA ASP A 111 9.17 5.19 23.65
C ASP A 111 7.68 5.52 23.43
N ASN A 112 7.02 4.68 22.62
CA ASN A 112 5.61 4.80 22.22
C ASN A 112 5.22 6.18 21.64
N LYS A 113 6.15 6.81 20.91
CA LYS A 113 5.93 8.09 20.21
C LYS A 113 6.53 8.01 18.81
N ILE A 114 5.93 8.76 17.89
CA ILE A 114 6.55 9.09 16.61
C ILE A 114 7.46 10.31 16.84
N TRP A 115 8.69 10.27 16.36
CA TRP A 115 9.64 11.37 16.41
C TRP A 115 9.96 11.85 15.00
N VAL A 116 10.09 13.17 14.80
CA VAL A 116 10.50 13.81 13.54
C VAL A 116 11.72 14.68 13.79
N MET A 117 12.75 14.54 12.95
CA MET A 117 14.04 15.19 13.13
C MET A 117 14.58 15.79 11.83
N GLY A 118 15.00 17.05 11.93
CA GLY A 118 15.70 17.79 10.88
C GLY A 118 14.92 17.90 9.56
N GLY A 119 15.64 17.91 8.44
CA GLY A 119 15.10 18.09 7.09
C GLY A 119 15.35 19.48 6.53
N ASN A 120 14.80 19.75 5.35
CA ASN A 120 14.87 21.05 4.71
C ASN A 120 13.47 21.65 4.60
N SER A 121 13.28 22.84 5.17
CA SER A 121 12.04 23.60 5.18
C SER A 121 12.20 24.91 4.38
N SER A 122 11.16 25.75 4.35
CA SER A 122 11.29 27.10 3.80
C SER A 122 12.20 28.01 4.64
N GLY A 123 12.43 27.67 5.91
CA GLY A 123 13.33 28.38 6.82
C GLY A 123 14.80 27.93 6.71
N GLY A 124 15.07 26.86 5.96
CA GLY A 124 16.42 26.31 5.77
C GLY A 124 16.57 24.89 6.31
N LEU A 125 17.81 24.53 6.63
CA LEU A 125 18.14 23.22 7.18
C LEU A 125 17.80 23.18 8.68
N GLU A 126 16.96 22.24 9.06
CA GLU A 126 16.39 22.17 10.40
C GLU A 126 17.23 21.23 11.30
N ASN A 127 17.30 21.57 12.59
CA ASN A 127 17.81 20.71 13.66
C ASN A 127 16.89 20.63 14.88
N ASP A 128 15.61 20.91 14.68
CA ASP A 128 14.57 20.69 15.67
C ASP A 128 14.17 19.20 15.76
N VAL A 129 13.61 18.85 16.90
CA VAL A 129 13.11 17.52 17.23
C VAL A 129 11.69 17.65 17.76
N TRP A 130 10.79 16.91 17.13
CA TRP A 130 9.37 16.88 17.47
C TRP A 130 8.94 15.46 17.79
N TYR A 131 7.93 15.32 18.65
CA TYR A 131 7.28 14.04 18.87
C TYR A 131 5.74 14.16 18.85
N SER A 132 5.09 13.02 18.64
CA SER A 132 3.66 12.84 18.85
C SER A 132 3.37 11.46 19.42
N SER A 133 2.45 11.38 20.38
CA SER A 133 1.98 10.12 20.97
C SER A 133 0.78 9.51 20.23
N ASP A 134 0.18 10.24 19.29
CA ASP A 134 -1.03 9.84 18.56
C ASP A 134 -0.94 10.10 17.04
N GLY A 135 0.17 10.68 16.57
CA GLY A 135 0.38 11.11 15.19
C GLY A 135 -0.42 12.34 14.75
N VAL A 136 -1.22 12.93 15.64
CA VAL A 136 -2.11 14.07 15.38
C VAL A 136 -1.61 15.32 16.09
N ASN A 137 -1.32 15.21 17.39
CA ASN A 137 -0.87 16.28 18.25
C ASN A 137 0.64 16.21 18.42
N TRP A 138 1.34 17.26 18.00
CA TRP A 138 2.80 17.28 17.95
C TRP A 138 3.37 18.31 18.91
N THR A 139 4.45 17.93 19.58
CA THR A 139 5.17 18.77 20.55
C THR A 139 6.62 18.92 20.10
N GLN A 140 7.11 20.16 20.03
CA GLN A 140 8.53 20.43 19.83
C GLN A 140 9.25 20.15 21.14
N THR A 141 10.06 19.10 21.17
CA THR A 141 10.85 18.76 22.36
C THR A 141 12.14 19.56 22.42
N THR A 142 12.73 19.86 21.27
CA THR A 142 14.02 20.53 21.12
C THR A 142 13.93 21.44 19.90
N SER A 143 14.11 22.74 20.09
CA SER A 143 14.05 23.72 18.99
C SER A 143 15.34 23.82 18.18
N SER A 144 16.47 23.47 18.79
CA SER A 144 17.78 23.42 18.15
C SER A 144 18.66 22.42 18.87
N ALA A 145 18.78 21.21 18.31
CA ALA A 145 19.68 20.19 18.83
C ALA A 145 21.15 20.57 18.56
N PRO A 146 22.13 20.04 19.32
CA PRO A 146 23.54 20.40 19.17
C PRO A 146 24.16 19.96 17.84
N TRP A 147 23.53 19.04 17.10
CA TRP A 147 23.94 18.72 15.73
C TRP A 147 23.46 19.81 14.76
N SER A 148 24.29 20.15 13.78
CA SER A 148 23.95 21.16 12.76
C SER A 148 22.72 20.76 11.94
N GLY A 149 21.90 21.77 11.60
CA GLY A 149 20.75 21.64 10.71
C GLY A 149 21.10 20.87 9.44
N ARG A 150 20.32 19.83 9.13
CA ARG A 150 20.68 18.87 8.08
C ARG A 150 19.48 18.19 7.46
N TYR A 151 19.65 17.75 6.21
CA TYR A 151 18.68 16.96 5.49
C TYR A 151 19.33 15.75 4.82
N ALA A 152 18.53 14.77 4.40
CA ALA A 152 18.96 13.53 3.78
C ALA A 152 19.99 12.74 4.62
N HIS A 153 19.90 12.92 5.94
CA HIS A 153 20.49 12.04 6.94
C HIS A 153 19.58 10.82 7.14
N THR A 154 20.05 9.85 7.91
CA THR A 154 19.22 8.72 8.36
C THR A 154 19.09 8.74 9.87
N SER A 155 18.03 8.11 10.38
CA SER A 155 17.83 7.92 11.81
C SER A 155 17.35 6.51 12.09
N VAL A 156 17.83 5.91 13.18
CA VAL A 156 17.47 4.56 13.62
C VAL A 156 17.31 4.51 15.13
N ILE A 157 16.63 3.48 15.63
CA ILE A 157 16.57 3.16 17.06
C ILE A 157 17.53 2.02 17.35
N PHE A 158 18.55 2.27 18.17
CA PHE A 158 19.55 1.28 18.54
C PHE A 158 19.96 1.47 20.00
N ASP A 159 20.05 0.36 20.75
CA ASP A 159 20.42 0.35 22.16
C ASP A 159 19.61 1.36 23.02
N ASN A 160 18.28 1.31 22.84
CA ASN A 160 17.30 2.19 23.51
C ASN A 160 17.59 3.70 23.34
N LYS A 161 18.12 4.09 22.18
CA LYS A 161 18.43 5.48 21.83
C LYS A 161 18.00 5.77 20.39
N MET A 162 17.60 7.00 20.15
CA MET A 162 17.47 7.56 18.80
C MET A 162 18.86 7.93 18.29
N TRP A 163 19.16 7.61 17.04
CA TRP A 163 20.42 7.95 16.38
C TRP A 163 20.16 8.83 15.16
N VAL A 164 21.03 9.82 14.92
CA VAL A 164 21.09 10.66 13.71
C VAL A 164 22.44 10.43 13.05
N ILE A 165 22.44 10.07 11.75
CA ILE A 165 23.62 9.57 11.05
C ILE A 165 23.81 10.33 9.73
N GLY A 166 24.96 10.99 9.59
CA GLY A 166 25.41 11.65 8.36
C GLY A 166 24.45 12.73 7.84
N GLY A 167 24.32 12.82 6.51
CA GLY A 167 23.47 13.79 5.81
C GLY A 167 24.24 14.99 5.27
N TYR A 168 23.51 16.04 4.91
CA TYR A 168 24.10 17.28 4.39
C TYR A 168 23.69 18.48 5.23
N ASN A 169 24.69 19.22 5.71
CA ASN A 169 24.56 20.42 6.55
C ASN A 169 25.26 21.66 5.93
N GLY A 170 25.49 21.64 4.61
CA GLY A 170 26.46 22.50 3.92
C GLY A 170 27.72 21.74 3.52
N ASN A 171 28.02 20.65 4.24
CA ASN A 171 29.02 19.65 3.90
C ASN A 171 28.42 18.24 3.96
N PHE A 172 29.05 17.27 3.29
CA PHE A 172 28.71 15.86 3.44
C PHE A 172 29.22 15.36 4.80
N SER A 173 28.30 14.89 5.64
CA SER A 173 28.60 14.55 7.03
C SER A 173 28.74 13.04 7.22
N ASN A 174 29.67 12.64 8.09
CA ASN A 174 29.86 11.27 8.59
C ASN A 174 29.90 11.20 10.12
N ASP A 175 29.35 12.21 10.79
CA ASP A 175 29.15 12.19 12.23
C ASP A 175 27.91 11.37 12.61
N THR A 176 27.90 10.91 13.86
CA THR A 176 26.75 10.23 14.47
C THR A 176 26.43 10.86 15.81
N TRP A 177 25.14 10.95 16.09
CA TRP A 177 24.60 11.50 17.33
C TRP A 177 23.56 10.57 17.90
N TYR A 178 23.42 10.53 19.22
CA TYR A 178 22.35 9.79 19.87
C TYR A 178 21.67 10.58 20.99
N SER A 179 20.44 10.19 21.30
CA SER A 179 19.69 10.68 22.46
C SER A 179 18.71 9.62 22.96
N SER A 180 18.50 9.55 24.27
CA SER A 180 17.50 8.69 24.91
C SER A 180 16.18 9.40 25.21
N ASP A 181 16.11 10.72 25.02
CA ASP A 181 14.96 11.55 25.40
C ASP A 181 14.59 12.60 24.34
N GLY A 182 15.39 12.74 23.28
CA GLY A 182 15.22 13.75 22.23
C GLY A 182 15.65 15.15 22.63
N ILE A 183 16.11 15.35 23.87
CA ILE A 183 16.53 16.63 24.47
C ILE A 183 18.05 16.66 24.60
N ASN A 184 18.61 15.66 25.28
CA ASN A 184 20.04 15.55 25.56
C ASN A 184 20.67 14.70 24.46
N TRP A 185 21.39 15.36 23.56
CA TRP A 185 22.07 14.72 22.43
C TRP A 185 23.58 14.65 22.66
N THR A 186 24.17 13.49 22.40
CA THR A 186 25.61 13.26 22.50
C THR A 186 26.17 12.90 21.12
N GLN A 187 27.27 13.51 20.73
CA GLN A 187 28.01 13.12 19.53
C GLN A 187 28.77 11.83 19.83
N ALA A 188 28.40 10.73 19.16
CA ALA A 188 29.06 9.44 19.32
C ALA A 188 30.38 9.39 18.56
N THR A 189 30.39 9.85 17.30
CA THR A 189 31.61 10.12 16.54
C THR A 189 31.45 11.39 15.72
N SER A 190 32.51 12.19 15.65
CA SER A 190 32.56 13.38 14.79
C SER A 190 32.97 13.06 13.35
N SER A 191 33.59 11.90 13.13
CA SER A 191 33.98 11.44 11.80
C SER A 191 34.13 9.91 11.80
N ALA A 192 33.10 9.22 11.33
CA ALA A 192 33.18 7.79 11.08
C ALA A 192 34.15 7.49 9.90
N PRO A 193 34.74 6.28 9.81
CA PRO A 193 35.67 5.92 8.74
C PRO A 193 35.07 5.86 7.33
N TRP A 194 33.74 5.80 7.20
CA TRP A 194 33.07 5.92 5.90
C TRP A 194 33.02 7.39 5.45
N SER A 195 33.05 7.62 4.13
CA SER A 195 33.01 8.98 3.58
C SER A 195 31.70 9.70 3.92
N GLY A 196 31.81 10.97 4.32
CA GLY A 196 30.65 11.84 4.56
C GLY A 196 29.69 11.81 3.39
N ARG A 197 28.40 11.60 3.67
CA ARG A 197 27.40 11.34 2.61
C ARG A 197 25.99 11.67 3.02
N PHE A 198 25.16 11.90 2.01
CA PHE A 198 23.71 12.10 2.16
C PHE A 198 22.91 11.14 1.28
N ARG A 199 21.58 11.10 1.46
CA ARG A 199 20.66 10.24 0.68
C ARG A 199 21.03 8.75 0.74
N HIS A 200 21.72 8.36 1.79
CA HIS A 200 22.02 6.97 2.13
C HIS A 200 20.83 6.39 2.89
N THR A 201 20.90 5.10 3.20
CA THR A 201 19.90 4.39 3.99
C THR A 201 20.58 3.67 5.16
N SER A 202 19.85 3.49 6.26
CA SER A 202 20.36 2.82 7.45
C SER A 202 19.30 1.96 8.09
N VAL A 203 19.71 0.81 8.64
CA VAL A 203 18.84 -0.11 9.38
C VAL A 203 19.55 -0.64 10.62
N VAL A 204 18.77 -1.18 11.56
CA VAL A 204 19.31 -1.95 12.68
C VAL A 204 19.02 -3.43 12.44
N PHE A 205 20.06 -4.23 12.35
CA PHE A 205 19.99 -5.67 12.09
C PHE A 205 21.09 -6.40 12.84
N ASP A 206 20.76 -7.54 13.46
CA ASP A 206 21.71 -8.36 14.21
C ASP A 206 22.50 -7.54 15.26
N ASN A 207 21.77 -6.74 16.04
CA ASN A 207 22.29 -5.82 17.06
C ASN A 207 23.41 -4.89 16.56
N LYS A 208 23.32 -4.44 15.31
CA LYS A 208 24.24 -3.49 14.69
C LYS A 208 23.46 -2.44 13.90
N ILE A 209 23.98 -1.22 13.88
CA ILE A 209 23.57 -0.19 12.92
C ILE A 209 24.28 -0.46 11.60
N TRP A 210 23.57 -0.42 10.49
CA TRP A 210 24.10 -0.58 9.14
C TRP A 210 23.90 0.70 8.33
N VAL A 211 24.91 1.12 7.57
CA VAL A 211 24.89 2.29 6.67
C VAL A 211 25.22 1.84 5.26
N MET A 212 24.38 2.20 4.29
CA MET A 212 24.46 1.72 2.90
C MET A 212 24.06 2.82 1.91
N GLY A 213 24.73 2.84 0.76
CA GLY A 213 24.36 3.73 -0.34
C GLY A 213 24.67 5.21 -0.10
N GLY A 214 23.98 6.07 -0.84
CA GLY A 214 24.13 7.53 -0.77
C GLY A 214 25.14 8.10 -1.76
N TRP A 215 25.43 9.39 -1.61
CA TRP A 215 26.43 10.10 -2.42
C TRP A 215 27.33 10.92 -1.50
N ASP A 216 28.62 10.86 -1.75
CA ASP A 216 29.67 11.45 -0.91
C ASP A 216 30.30 12.72 -1.49
N GLY A 217 29.73 13.25 -2.57
CA GLY A 217 30.29 14.38 -3.31
C GLY A 217 31.03 13.96 -4.59
N TRP A 218 31.39 12.68 -4.72
CA TRP A 218 32.15 12.16 -5.86
C TRP A 218 31.39 11.09 -6.61
N GLU A 219 30.88 10.08 -5.91
CA GLU A 219 30.20 8.93 -6.54
C GLU A 219 29.02 8.43 -5.70
N GLU A 220 28.05 7.81 -6.37
CA GLU A 220 27.03 7.05 -5.69
C GLU A 220 27.62 5.76 -5.10
N LYS A 221 27.33 5.50 -3.84
CA LYS A 221 27.97 4.45 -3.07
C LYS A 221 27.20 3.15 -3.09
N ASN A 222 27.94 2.06 -2.97
CA ASN A 222 27.46 0.70 -2.71
C ASN A 222 28.30 -0.08 -1.70
N ASP A 223 29.11 0.63 -0.92
CA ASP A 223 29.73 0.06 0.27
C ASP A 223 28.69 -0.16 1.38
N VAL A 224 29.00 -1.10 2.27
CA VAL A 224 28.18 -1.49 3.41
C VAL A 224 29.05 -1.40 4.66
N TRP A 225 28.61 -0.61 5.63
CA TRP A 225 29.27 -0.42 6.90
C TRP A 225 28.36 -0.82 8.04
N TYR A 226 28.92 -1.29 9.15
CA TYR A 226 28.18 -1.53 10.38
C TYR A 226 28.91 -1.05 11.61
N SER A 227 28.17 -0.86 12.70
CA SER A 227 28.69 -0.60 14.03
C SER A 227 27.81 -1.26 15.10
N SER A 228 28.44 -1.83 16.12
CA SER A 228 27.75 -2.42 17.29
C SER A 228 27.52 -1.43 18.43
N ASP A 229 28.04 -0.22 18.32
CA ASP A 229 27.98 0.82 19.37
C ASP A 229 27.70 2.23 18.82
N GLY A 230 27.63 2.38 17.49
CA GLY A 230 27.47 3.64 16.78
C GLY A 230 28.72 4.55 16.78
N VAL A 231 29.84 4.08 17.33
CA VAL A 231 31.13 4.78 17.46
C VAL A 231 32.19 4.11 16.59
N ASN A 232 32.38 2.80 16.73
CA ASN A 232 33.36 2.01 16.02
C ASN A 232 32.69 1.35 14.81
N TRP A 233 33.14 1.74 13.62
CA TRP A 233 32.55 1.28 12.36
C TRP A 233 33.47 0.35 11.60
N THR A 234 32.92 -0.72 11.05
CA THR A 234 33.61 -1.72 10.24
C THR A 234 32.98 -1.78 8.85
N GLN A 235 33.82 -1.80 7.81
CA GLN A 235 33.34 -2.02 6.44
C GLN A 235 33.05 -3.52 6.27
N ALA A 236 31.78 -3.89 6.12
CA ALA A 236 31.39 -5.26 5.80
C ALA A 236 31.70 -5.59 4.34
N THR A 237 31.40 -4.65 3.45
CA THR A 237 31.55 -4.83 2.00
C THR A 237 32.01 -3.53 1.37
N SER A 238 33.10 -3.54 0.61
CA SER A 238 33.60 -2.35 -0.08
C SER A 238 32.82 -2.02 -1.36
N SER A 239 32.23 -3.03 -2.00
CA SER A 239 31.36 -2.88 -3.17
C SER A 239 30.38 -4.04 -3.21
N ALA A 240 29.14 -3.79 -2.80
CA ALA A 240 28.08 -4.76 -2.92
C ALA A 240 27.71 -4.98 -4.41
N PRO A 241 27.16 -6.15 -4.79
CA PRO A 241 26.85 -6.45 -6.19
C PRO A 241 25.75 -5.55 -6.79
N TRP A 242 24.95 -4.87 -5.97
CA TRP A 242 24.04 -3.84 -6.46
C TRP A 242 24.82 -2.55 -6.79
N SER A 243 24.46 -1.91 -7.92
CA SER A 243 25.07 -0.65 -8.35
C SER A 243 24.89 0.48 -7.32
N GLY A 244 25.90 1.35 -7.24
CA GLY A 244 25.89 2.56 -6.40
C GLY A 244 24.65 3.43 -6.64
N ARG A 245 24.03 3.89 -5.55
CA ARG A 245 22.73 4.60 -5.64
C ARG A 245 22.45 5.56 -4.48
N THR A 246 21.73 6.62 -4.80
CA THR A 246 21.11 7.56 -3.86
C THR A 246 19.63 7.27 -3.65
N ASP A 247 19.12 7.70 -2.50
CA ASP A 247 17.72 7.59 -2.11
C ASP A 247 17.14 6.14 -2.26
N PRO A 248 17.89 5.05 -1.94
CA PRO A 248 17.29 3.72 -1.87
C PRO A 248 16.42 3.60 -0.61
N ALA A 249 15.36 2.79 -0.68
CA ALA A 249 14.68 2.35 0.53
C ALA A 249 15.38 1.09 1.09
N SER A 250 15.37 0.94 2.41
CA SER A 250 15.79 -0.29 3.06
C SER A 250 14.91 -0.63 4.26
N VAL A 251 14.77 -1.92 4.51
CA VAL A 251 14.03 -2.48 5.66
C VAL A 251 14.72 -3.74 6.16
N VAL A 252 14.42 -4.14 7.39
CA VAL A 252 14.74 -5.47 7.91
C VAL A 252 13.46 -6.29 7.91
N PHE A 253 13.46 -7.39 7.17
CA PHE A 253 12.31 -8.27 7.02
C PHE A 253 12.78 -9.71 6.89
N ASP A 254 12.09 -10.64 7.56
CA ASP A 254 12.41 -12.08 7.54
C ASP A 254 13.91 -12.36 7.80
N ASN A 255 14.44 -11.74 8.86
CA ASN A 255 15.83 -11.83 9.29
C ASN A 255 16.87 -11.50 8.19
N LYS A 256 16.53 -10.58 7.29
CA LYS A 256 17.39 -10.09 6.22
C LYS A 256 17.30 -8.57 6.12
N ILE A 257 18.40 -7.96 5.71
CA ILE A 257 18.44 -6.57 5.25
C ILE A 257 17.97 -6.56 3.80
N TRP A 258 17.04 -5.67 3.45
CA TRP A 258 16.55 -5.46 2.09
C TRP A 258 16.91 -4.07 1.60
N VAL A 259 17.35 -3.95 0.35
CA VAL A 259 17.62 -2.67 -0.34
C VAL A 259 16.86 -2.66 -1.66
N MET A 260 16.11 -1.60 -1.93
CA MET A 260 15.25 -1.51 -3.11
C MET A 260 15.17 -0.11 -3.71
N GLY A 261 15.07 -0.09 -5.04
CA GLY A 261 14.94 1.13 -5.83
C GLY A 261 16.12 2.10 -5.66
N GLY A 262 15.84 3.40 -5.80
CA GLY A 262 16.84 4.47 -5.74
C GLY A 262 17.33 4.92 -7.11
N ARG A 263 18.33 5.80 -7.12
CA ARG A 263 18.90 6.40 -8.34
C ARG A 263 20.41 6.24 -8.39
N GLY A 264 20.90 5.56 -9.42
CA GLY A 264 22.31 5.50 -9.83
C GLY A 264 22.39 5.81 -11.32
N ILE A 265 23.02 4.92 -12.12
CA ILE A 265 22.85 4.92 -13.58
C ILE A 265 21.40 4.53 -13.88
N GLY A 266 20.55 5.55 -14.05
CA GLY A 266 19.09 5.41 -14.14
C GLY A 266 18.42 5.20 -12.79
N LEU A 267 17.09 5.27 -12.81
CA LEU A 267 16.25 4.86 -11.69
C LEU A 267 16.21 3.34 -11.61
N LYS A 268 15.97 2.83 -10.41
CA LYS A 268 15.99 1.40 -10.14
C LYS A 268 14.64 0.91 -9.63
N ASN A 269 14.32 -0.34 -9.98
CA ASN A 269 13.28 -1.17 -9.38
C ASN A 269 13.76 -2.59 -9.09
N ASP A 270 15.08 -2.78 -8.97
CA ASP A 270 15.64 -4.01 -8.45
C ASP A 270 15.48 -4.07 -6.92
N VAL A 271 15.43 -5.29 -6.40
CA VAL A 271 15.33 -5.60 -4.98
C VAL A 271 16.45 -6.56 -4.63
N TRP A 272 17.19 -6.25 -3.58
CA TRP A 272 18.31 -7.03 -3.08
C TRP A 272 18.12 -7.33 -1.61
N TYR A 273 18.65 -8.48 -1.16
CA TYR A 273 18.70 -8.80 0.26
C TYR A 273 20.04 -9.38 0.69
N SER A 274 20.31 -9.31 1.99
CA SER A 274 21.43 -9.99 2.63
C SER A 274 21.04 -10.44 4.04
N SER A 275 21.46 -11.65 4.43
CA SER A 275 21.31 -12.14 5.81
C SER A 275 22.45 -11.74 6.73
N ASN A 276 23.49 -11.08 6.22
CA ASN A 276 24.70 -10.75 6.98
C ASN A 276 25.37 -9.43 6.57
N GLY A 277 24.80 -8.68 5.62
CA GLY A 277 25.36 -7.44 5.06
C GLY A 277 26.58 -7.61 4.15
N VAL A 278 27.08 -8.84 3.99
CA VAL A 278 28.26 -9.19 3.18
C VAL A 278 27.85 -9.84 1.86
N ASN A 279 27.08 -10.93 1.94
CA ASN A 279 26.62 -11.69 0.79
C ASN A 279 25.24 -11.19 0.38
N TRP A 280 25.14 -10.59 -0.80
CA TRP A 280 23.91 -10.01 -1.31
C TRP A 280 23.36 -10.82 -2.47
N THR A 281 22.04 -11.05 -2.44
CA THR A 281 21.30 -11.75 -3.49
C THR A 281 20.29 -10.81 -4.12
N GLN A 282 20.20 -10.81 -5.45
CA GLN A 282 19.15 -10.09 -6.16
C GLN A 282 17.86 -10.89 -6.06
N ALA A 283 16.88 -10.36 -5.33
CA ALA A 283 15.57 -10.98 -5.17
C ALA A 283 14.76 -10.88 -6.46
N THR A 284 14.77 -9.69 -7.06
CA THR A 284 14.22 -9.43 -8.40
C THR A 284 15.03 -8.34 -9.08
N SER A 285 15.28 -8.51 -10.38
CA SER A 285 15.97 -7.51 -11.21
C SER A 285 15.07 -6.37 -11.66
N SER A 286 13.76 -6.59 -11.65
CA SER A 286 12.75 -5.61 -12.03
C SER A 286 11.43 -5.98 -11.36
N ALA A 287 11.15 -5.39 -10.20
CA ALA A 287 9.85 -5.48 -9.57
C ALA A 287 8.75 -4.82 -10.44
N PRO A 288 7.47 -5.20 -10.30
CA PRO A 288 6.38 -4.70 -11.15
C PRO A 288 6.07 -3.21 -10.97
N TRP A 289 6.51 -2.59 -9.88
CA TRP A 289 6.40 -1.14 -9.70
C TRP A 289 7.44 -0.39 -10.55
N SER A 290 7.07 0.80 -11.00
CA SER A 290 7.95 1.64 -11.83
C SER A 290 9.24 2.01 -11.10
N ALA A 291 10.37 2.02 -11.83
CA ALA A 291 11.66 2.43 -11.32
C ALA A 291 11.61 3.85 -10.72
N ARG A 292 12.07 3.99 -9.47
CA ARG A 292 11.85 5.21 -8.68
C ARG A 292 12.88 5.38 -7.56
N ALA A 293 12.98 6.61 -7.08
CA ALA A 293 13.77 6.99 -5.91
C ALA A 293 12.90 7.77 -4.92
N GLN A 294 13.42 8.04 -3.72
CA GLN A 294 12.77 8.93 -2.73
C GLN A 294 11.38 8.47 -2.27
N HIS A 295 11.09 7.19 -2.48
CA HIS A 295 9.99 6.46 -1.88
C HIS A 295 10.41 6.01 -0.48
N THR A 296 9.44 5.61 0.32
CA THR A 296 9.69 5.01 1.64
C THR A 296 9.31 3.54 1.62
N SER A 297 9.83 2.79 2.58
CA SER A 297 9.38 1.43 2.84
C SER A 297 9.34 1.15 4.33
N VAL A 298 8.34 0.36 4.75
CA VAL A 298 8.15 -0.06 6.14
C VAL A 298 7.76 -1.53 6.18
N VAL A 299 7.96 -2.19 7.32
CA VAL A 299 7.45 -3.54 7.54
C VAL A 299 6.20 -3.47 8.41
N PHE A 300 5.09 -3.93 7.88
CA PHE A 300 3.80 -3.95 8.57
C PHE A 300 3.02 -5.20 8.17
N ASP A 301 2.34 -5.84 9.13
CA ASP A 301 1.52 -7.03 8.86
C ASP A 301 2.30 -8.15 8.14
N ASN A 302 3.53 -8.40 8.60
CA ASN A 302 4.46 -9.38 8.03
C ASN A 302 4.68 -9.21 6.51
N LYS A 303 4.68 -7.97 6.03
CA LYS A 303 4.92 -7.62 4.62
C LYS A 303 5.83 -6.39 4.57
N ILE A 304 6.61 -6.31 3.51
CA ILE A 304 7.27 -5.07 3.11
C ILE A 304 6.23 -4.22 2.39
N TRP A 305 6.07 -2.97 2.79
CA TRP A 305 5.22 -1.97 2.15
C TRP A 305 6.08 -0.87 1.56
N MET A 306 5.82 -0.49 0.31
CA MET A 306 6.50 0.57 -0.42
C MET A 306 5.50 1.67 -0.80
N MET A 307 5.86 2.93 -0.56
CA MET A 307 4.93 4.06 -0.72
C MET A 307 5.57 5.24 -1.47
N GLY A 308 4.86 5.70 -2.51
CA GLY A 308 5.12 6.95 -3.22
C GLY A 308 6.50 7.03 -3.91
N GLY A 309 7.14 8.20 -3.81
CA GLY A 309 8.43 8.49 -4.45
C GLY A 309 8.29 9.16 -5.82
N GLY A 310 9.33 9.08 -6.64
CA GLY A 310 9.30 9.67 -7.98
C GLY A 310 10.27 9.05 -8.97
N GLY A 311 9.84 9.04 -10.24
CA GLY A 311 10.61 8.50 -11.37
C GLY A 311 10.36 9.19 -12.71
N GLY A 312 9.80 10.40 -12.66
CA GLY A 312 9.37 11.22 -13.80
C GLY A 312 8.28 12.19 -13.35
N SER A 313 7.23 11.62 -12.76
CA SER A 313 6.25 12.30 -11.90
C SER A 313 6.43 11.84 -10.45
N TYR A 314 5.83 12.58 -9.51
CA TYR A 314 5.62 12.08 -8.15
C TYR A 314 4.54 11.00 -8.15
N LEU A 315 4.60 10.11 -7.16
CA LEU A 315 3.73 8.94 -7.05
C LEU A 315 3.07 8.88 -5.66
N ASN A 316 1.88 8.29 -5.61
CA ASN A 316 1.11 7.96 -4.41
C ASN A 316 0.53 6.55 -4.45
N ASP A 317 1.08 5.68 -5.28
CA ASP A 317 0.78 4.26 -5.24
C ASP A 317 1.41 3.61 -4.00
N VAL A 318 0.78 2.52 -3.58
CA VAL A 318 1.20 1.70 -2.44
C VAL A 318 1.30 0.27 -2.90
N TRP A 319 2.44 -0.34 -2.64
CA TRP A 319 2.73 -1.73 -2.98
C TRP A 319 3.12 -2.50 -1.74
N TYR A 320 2.88 -3.81 -1.74
CA TYR A 320 3.40 -4.70 -0.72
C TYR A 320 3.97 -5.99 -1.29
N SER A 321 4.79 -6.66 -0.48
CA SER A 321 5.29 -8.00 -0.75
C SER A 321 5.45 -8.78 0.55
N SER A 322 5.06 -10.05 0.55
CA SER A 322 5.26 -10.98 1.68
C SER A 322 6.62 -11.68 1.66
N ASP A 323 7.38 -11.57 0.57
CA ASP A 323 8.64 -12.29 0.35
C ASP A 323 9.75 -11.42 -0.26
N GLY A 324 9.47 -10.15 -0.57
CA GLY A 324 10.37 -9.22 -1.24
C GLY A 324 10.57 -9.48 -2.74
N VAL A 325 9.93 -10.50 -3.31
CA VAL A 325 10.06 -10.93 -4.72
C VAL A 325 8.76 -10.67 -5.48
N ASN A 326 7.64 -11.15 -4.94
CA ASN A 326 6.32 -11.01 -5.53
C ASN A 326 5.63 -9.79 -4.92
N TRP A 327 5.33 -8.79 -5.75
CA TRP A 327 4.77 -7.52 -5.32
C TRP A 327 3.35 -7.34 -5.84
N THR A 328 2.47 -6.85 -4.98
CA THR A 328 1.08 -6.54 -5.28
C THR A 328 0.82 -5.07 -5.05
N GLN A 329 0.16 -4.41 -6.00
CA GLN A 329 -0.28 -3.02 -5.82
C GLN A 329 -1.51 -3.01 -4.92
N ALA A 330 -1.39 -2.46 -3.71
CA ALA A 330 -2.52 -2.28 -2.81
C ALA A 330 -3.45 -1.17 -3.28
N THR A 331 -2.88 -0.07 -3.77
CA THR A 331 -3.62 1.01 -4.42
C THR A 331 -2.73 1.73 -5.41
N SER A 332 -3.29 2.11 -6.56
CA SER A 332 -2.62 2.93 -7.57
C SER A 332 -2.62 4.42 -7.25
N SER A 333 -3.48 4.86 -6.32
CA SER A 333 -3.62 6.26 -5.93
C SER A 333 -4.18 6.36 -4.51
N ALA A 334 -3.29 6.41 -3.52
CA ALA A 334 -3.68 6.73 -2.16
C ALA A 334 -4.18 8.18 -2.04
N PRO A 335 -5.04 8.52 -1.07
CA PRO A 335 -5.66 9.84 -0.98
C PRO A 335 -4.71 10.99 -0.62
N TRP A 336 -3.50 10.70 -0.13
CA TRP A 336 -2.45 11.70 0.00
C TRP A 336 -1.87 12.08 -1.37
N SER A 337 -1.48 13.34 -1.52
CA SER A 337 -0.92 13.81 -2.79
C SER A 337 0.34 13.05 -3.15
N ALA A 338 0.48 12.74 -4.44
CA ALA A 338 1.68 12.15 -5.03
C ALA A 338 2.92 12.95 -4.64
N ARG A 339 3.86 12.31 -3.94
CA ARG A 339 4.97 13.00 -3.29
C ARG A 339 6.22 12.14 -3.15
N ALA A 340 7.36 12.82 -3.09
CA ALA A 340 8.66 12.22 -2.80
C ALA A 340 9.22 12.76 -1.49
N GLN A 341 10.29 12.13 -0.99
CA GLN A 341 11.12 12.65 0.11
C GLN A 341 10.36 12.84 1.45
N HIS A 342 9.20 12.18 1.56
CA HIS A 342 8.44 12.04 2.79
C HIS A 342 9.09 10.97 3.67
N THR A 343 8.60 10.83 4.89
CA THR A 343 8.99 9.72 5.77
C THR A 343 7.79 8.85 6.10
N SER A 344 8.06 7.60 6.46
CA SER A 344 7.03 6.65 6.89
C SER A 344 7.51 5.81 8.05
N VAL A 345 6.59 5.53 8.97
CA VAL A 345 6.81 4.66 10.14
C VAL A 345 5.60 3.78 10.37
N VAL A 346 5.77 2.74 11.19
CA VAL A 346 4.68 1.94 11.74
C VAL A 346 4.52 2.28 13.20
N PHE A 347 3.35 2.82 13.57
CA PHE A 347 3.03 3.23 14.93
C PHE A 347 1.56 2.95 15.21
N ASP A 348 1.25 2.46 16.42
CA ASP A 348 -0.10 2.12 16.85
C ASP A 348 -0.89 1.29 15.81
N ASN A 349 -0.23 0.23 15.30
CA ASN A 349 -0.76 -0.68 14.29
C ASN A 349 -1.23 -0.02 12.98
N LYS A 350 -0.67 1.15 12.65
CA LYS A 350 -0.91 1.87 11.40
C LYS A 350 0.42 2.16 10.73
N MET A 351 0.42 2.20 9.41
CA MET A 351 1.47 2.87 8.63
C MET A 351 1.17 4.36 8.61
N TRP A 352 2.21 5.18 8.70
CA TRP A 352 2.11 6.64 8.69
C TRP A 352 2.94 7.20 7.53
N VAL A 353 2.45 8.27 6.89
CA VAL A 353 3.15 9.04 5.83
C VAL A 353 3.17 10.50 6.26
N MET A 354 4.36 11.09 6.31
CA MET A 354 4.58 12.41 6.90
C MET A 354 5.46 13.30 6.02
N GLY A 355 4.98 14.53 5.80
CA GLY A 355 5.72 15.58 5.11
C GLY A 355 6.10 15.22 3.67
N GLY A 356 7.29 15.65 3.24
CA GLY A 356 7.80 15.45 1.89
C GLY A 356 7.50 16.61 0.94
N TRP A 357 7.59 16.34 -0.35
CA TRP A 357 7.46 17.33 -1.42
C TRP A 357 6.58 16.84 -2.55
N ASP A 358 5.59 17.64 -2.94
CA ASP A 358 4.71 17.41 -4.10
C ASP A 358 4.71 18.57 -5.11
N GLY A 359 5.71 19.44 -5.04
CA GLY A 359 5.68 20.80 -5.61
C GLY A 359 5.69 21.88 -4.53
N SER A 360 5.36 21.50 -3.31
CA SER A 360 5.49 22.31 -2.10
C SER A 360 5.94 21.46 -0.91
N ASN A 361 6.58 22.12 0.06
CA ASN A 361 6.95 21.55 1.34
C ASN A 361 5.70 21.12 2.14
N LYS A 362 5.65 19.86 2.58
CA LYS A 362 4.50 19.32 3.33
C LYS A 362 4.76 19.13 4.80
N ASN A 363 3.69 19.30 5.59
CA ASN A 363 3.59 18.96 6.99
C ASN A 363 2.23 18.33 7.36
N ASP A 364 1.52 17.78 6.39
CA ASP A 364 0.38 16.91 6.66
C ASP A 364 0.86 15.51 7.06
N VAL A 365 0.00 14.82 7.83
CA VAL A 365 0.23 13.46 8.29
C VAL A 365 -0.95 12.62 7.89
N TRP A 366 -0.66 11.47 7.30
CA TRP A 366 -1.63 10.46 6.92
C TRP A 366 -1.32 9.17 7.64
N SER A 367 -2.36 8.41 8.00
CA SER A 367 -2.24 7.08 8.54
C SER A 367 -3.11 6.12 7.77
N SER A 368 -2.66 4.88 7.61
CA SER A 368 -3.53 3.80 7.16
C SER A 368 -4.62 3.57 8.22
N SER A 369 -5.74 2.96 7.85
CA SER A 369 -6.75 2.49 8.81
C SER A 369 -6.22 1.40 9.79
N GLY A 370 -4.99 0.91 9.58
CA GLY A 370 -4.34 -0.08 10.43
C GLY A 370 -4.96 -1.46 10.28
N TYR A 371 -5.15 -2.19 11.39
CA TYR A 371 -5.96 -3.43 11.39
C TYR A 371 -7.46 -3.17 11.25
N HIS A 372 -7.92 -1.93 11.42
CA HIS A 372 -9.31 -1.52 11.20
C HIS A 372 -9.58 -1.29 9.71
N ARG A 373 -9.16 -2.24 8.88
CA ARG A 373 -9.36 -2.20 7.44
C ARG A 373 -10.86 -2.17 7.15
N LEU A 374 -11.24 -1.23 6.29
CA LEU A 374 -12.58 -1.11 5.73
C LEU A 374 -12.56 -1.83 4.40
N PHE A 375 -13.43 -2.81 4.24
CA PHE A 375 -13.54 -3.58 3.01
C PHE A 375 -14.86 -3.25 2.35
N LYS A 376 -14.86 -3.05 1.04
CA LYS A 376 -16.08 -3.08 0.24
C LYS A 376 -16.30 -4.50 -0.22
N ILE A 377 -17.43 -5.06 0.17
CA ILE A 377 -17.88 -6.36 -0.30
C ILE A 377 -18.93 -6.11 -1.36
N THR A 378 -18.68 -6.62 -2.56
CA THR A 378 -19.62 -6.64 -3.66
C THR A 378 -20.01 -8.08 -3.93
N ILE A 379 -21.30 -8.39 -3.88
CA ILE A 379 -21.84 -9.69 -4.29
C ILE A 379 -22.67 -9.48 -5.54
N THR A 380 -22.20 -10.01 -6.67
CA THR A 380 -22.85 -9.90 -7.98
C THR A 380 -23.45 -11.26 -8.36
N ALA A 381 -24.57 -11.27 -9.07
CA ALA A 381 -25.09 -12.48 -9.71
C ALA A 381 -25.49 -12.24 -11.17
N CYS A 382 -24.96 -13.05 -12.08
CA CYS A 382 -25.33 -13.10 -13.48
C CYS A 382 -26.11 -14.38 -13.77
N TRP A 383 -27.05 -14.35 -14.72
CA TRP A 383 -27.86 -15.53 -15.06
C TRP A 383 -28.29 -15.53 -16.52
N GLN A 384 -28.66 -16.69 -17.02
CA GLN A 384 -29.21 -16.90 -18.35
C GLN A 384 -30.72 -17.12 -18.28
N GLU A 385 -31.45 -16.44 -19.16
CA GLU A 385 -32.87 -16.65 -19.42
C GLU A 385 -33.07 -17.82 -20.40
N LYS A 386 -34.25 -18.44 -20.42
CA LYS A 386 -34.54 -19.62 -21.26
C LYS A 386 -34.32 -19.41 -22.76
N ASN A 387 -34.36 -18.16 -23.23
CA ASN A 387 -34.07 -17.81 -24.62
C ASN A 387 -32.55 -17.75 -24.94
N GLY A 388 -31.69 -18.06 -23.96
CA GLY A 388 -30.24 -18.02 -24.06
C GLY A 388 -29.61 -16.66 -23.73
N ARG A 389 -30.42 -15.62 -23.50
CA ARG A 389 -29.92 -14.29 -23.14
C ARG A 389 -29.28 -14.32 -21.75
N VAL A 390 -28.05 -13.83 -21.65
CA VAL A 390 -27.37 -13.61 -20.37
C VAL A 390 -27.69 -12.21 -19.84
N ILE A 391 -27.94 -12.14 -18.54
CA ILE A 391 -28.16 -10.92 -17.77
C ILE A 391 -26.94 -10.71 -16.86
N GLY A 392 -26.26 -9.60 -17.08
CA GLY A 392 -24.96 -9.28 -16.45
C GLY A 392 -23.79 -9.50 -17.41
N GLU A 393 -22.58 -9.19 -16.92
CA GLU A 393 -21.34 -9.19 -17.71
C GLU A 393 -20.67 -10.57 -17.84
N ASP A 394 -20.94 -11.51 -16.94
CA ASP A 394 -20.41 -12.89 -16.99
C ASP A 394 -21.08 -13.68 -18.12
N THR A 395 -20.54 -13.58 -19.33
CA THR A 395 -21.16 -14.09 -20.55
C THR A 395 -21.15 -15.61 -20.64
N ASN A 396 -20.17 -16.26 -20.00
CA ASN A 396 -20.03 -17.71 -19.99
C ASN A 396 -20.48 -18.37 -18.66
N LEU A 397 -20.90 -17.57 -17.69
CA LEU A 397 -21.42 -17.98 -16.39
C LEU A 397 -20.41 -18.80 -15.56
N ASN A 398 -19.12 -18.47 -15.65
CA ASN A 398 -18.06 -19.14 -14.90
C ASN A 398 -17.67 -18.39 -13.60
N GLY A 399 -18.11 -17.14 -13.42
CA GLY A 399 -17.80 -16.28 -12.27
C GLY A 399 -16.39 -15.69 -12.27
N VAL A 400 -15.68 -15.80 -13.39
CA VAL A 400 -14.37 -15.23 -13.68
C VAL A 400 -14.56 -14.06 -14.63
N ILE A 401 -13.72 -13.03 -14.54
CA ILE A 401 -13.75 -11.93 -15.50
C ILE A 401 -12.88 -12.33 -16.67
N ASP A 402 -13.50 -12.66 -17.81
CA ASP A 402 -12.82 -12.99 -19.04
C ASP A 402 -12.66 -11.76 -19.98
N PRO A 403 -11.72 -11.80 -20.94
CA PRO A 403 -11.53 -10.69 -21.88
C PRO A 403 -12.82 -10.35 -22.65
N GLY A 404 -13.28 -9.11 -22.50
CA GLY A 404 -14.48 -8.60 -23.16
C GLY A 404 -15.75 -8.63 -22.30
N GLU A 405 -15.69 -9.16 -21.08
CA GLU A 405 -16.84 -9.18 -20.15
C GLU A 405 -16.97 -7.87 -19.37
N ASP A 406 -15.85 -7.31 -18.90
CA ASP A 406 -15.80 -6.00 -18.24
C ASP A 406 -16.03 -4.86 -19.25
N THR A 407 -17.29 -4.49 -19.45
CA THR A 407 -17.71 -3.58 -20.52
C THR A 407 -17.36 -2.13 -20.20
N ASN A 408 -17.21 -1.79 -18.91
CA ASN A 408 -16.92 -0.43 -18.45
C ASN A 408 -15.47 -0.23 -17.99
N GLY A 409 -14.66 -1.29 -17.96
CA GLY A 409 -13.23 -1.24 -17.65
C GLY A 409 -12.91 -1.08 -16.16
N ASN A 410 -13.85 -1.41 -15.26
CA ASN A 410 -13.68 -1.25 -13.82
C ASN A 410 -13.01 -2.46 -13.12
N GLY A 411 -12.71 -3.52 -13.87
CA GLY A 411 -12.11 -4.76 -13.40
C GLY A 411 -13.06 -5.64 -12.57
N LYS A 412 -14.38 -5.52 -12.74
CA LYS A 412 -15.41 -6.25 -12.01
C LYS A 412 -16.45 -6.82 -12.96
N ILE A 413 -17.20 -7.83 -12.49
CA ILE A 413 -18.42 -8.31 -13.16
C ILE A 413 -19.58 -7.46 -12.65
N ASP A 414 -20.27 -6.77 -13.56
CA ASP A 414 -21.48 -6.03 -13.26
C ASP A 414 -22.75 -6.78 -13.64
N SER A 415 -23.80 -6.57 -12.83
CA SER A 415 -25.13 -7.15 -13.04
C SER A 415 -26.20 -6.26 -12.42
N PRO A 416 -27.45 -6.28 -12.94
CA PRO A 416 -28.58 -5.66 -12.27
C PRO A 416 -28.85 -6.20 -10.85
N VAL A 417 -28.34 -7.39 -10.49
CA VAL A 417 -28.34 -7.87 -9.09
C VAL A 417 -26.94 -7.72 -8.50
N GLN A 418 -26.81 -6.74 -7.61
CA GLN A 418 -25.59 -6.47 -6.87
C GLN A 418 -25.91 -6.05 -5.43
N ILE A 419 -25.25 -6.66 -4.44
CA ILE A 419 -25.21 -6.19 -3.06
C ILE A 419 -23.85 -5.52 -2.84
N VAL A 420 -23.86 -4.25 -2.45
CA VAL A 420 -22.64 -3.51 -2.10
C VAL A 420 -22.73 -3.10 -0.64
N THR A 421 -21.75 -3.52 0.15
CA THR A 421 -21.69 -3.25 1.59
C THR A 421 -20.26 -2.97 2.04
N TYR A 422 -20.12 -2.41 3.24
CA TYR A 422 -18.84 -2.09 3.84
C TYR A 422 -18.67 -2.86 5.15
N LEU A 423 -17.55 -3.57 5.28
CA LEU A 423 -17.20 -4.34 6.47
C LEU A 423 -15.94 -3.75 7.10
N ALA A 424 -16.04 -3.34 8.37
CA ALA A 424 -14.89 -2.87 9.14
C ALA A 424 -14.53 -3.91 10.20
N ASN A 425 -13.25 -4.29 10.24
CA ASN A 425 -12.77 -5.18 11.28
C ASN A 425 -12.49 -4.41 12.57
N LYS A 426 -13.51 -4.32 13.43
CA LYS A 426 -13.42 -3.62 14.72
C LYS A 426 -12.64 -4.41 15.79
N GLY A 427 -12.19 -5.64 15.49
CA GLY A 427 -11.79 -6.62 16.50
C GLY A 427 -10.64 -7.56 16.12
N PHE A 428 -9.64 -7.13 15.36
CA PHE A 428 -8.37 -7.86 15.27
C PHE A 428 -7.41 -7.42 16.41
N PRO A 429 -7.34 -8.18 17.52
CA PRO A 429 -6.11 -8.27 18.27
C PRO A 429 -5.77 -9.74 18.46
N GLN A 430 -4.76 -10.24 17.75
CA GLN A 430 -3.85 -11.18 18.38
C GLN A 430 -2.45 -10.60 18.28
N ARG A 431 -2.13 -9.82 19.32
CA ARG A 431 -0.76 -9.53 19.71
C ARG A 431 -0.04 -10.87 19.88
N VAL A 432 0.78 -11.27 18.92
CA VAL A 432 1.89 -12.17 19.21
C VAL A 432 2.95 -11.30 19.88
N PHE A 433 2.88 -11.22 21.20
CA PHE A 433 4.04 -10.81 21.97
C PHE A 433 5.10 -11.88 21.80
N TYR A 434 6.19 -11.58 21.10
CA TYR A 434 7.45 -12.24 21.43
C TYR A 434 7.82 -11.74 22.82
N LYS A 435 7.83 -12.67 23.77
CA LYS A 435 8.19 -12.43 25.16
C LYS A 435 9.71 -12.63 25.27
N GLU A 436 10.37 -11.53 25.62
CA GLU A 436 11.76 -11.32 26.11
C GLU A 436 12.90 -12.05 25.41
#